data_AF-A0AAP2UEZ4-F1
#
_entry.id   AF-A0AAP2UEZ4-F1
#
_cell.length_a   1.000
_cell.length_b   1.000
_cell.length_c   1.000
_cell.angle_alpha   90.00
_cell.angle_beta   90.00
_cell.angle_gamma   90.00
#
_symmetry.space_group_name_H-M   'P 1'
#
loop_
_entity.id
_entity.type
_entity.pdbx_description
1 polymer ?
#
loop_
_entity_poly.entity_id
_entity_poly.type
_entity_poly.pdbx_seq_one_letter_code
_entity_poly.pdbx_strand_id
1 'polypeptide(L)'
;MSNNQEVLSRFKELVVDIPLEYLEIGEEIMDEARLSLGKALNDNIYISMVNHIYTAVVRAKDDILVKNALLWDIQRFYKEEYQIGKKALGIIEKKTGVLLPNDEAGFIALHIVNGQLDEDVHDMYEITKIMQEIENIVRYRFKIEFNEESAYYYCFITHLKFFAQRLVEYKKTKQARRCFFESNA
;
A
#
# COMPACT_ATOMS: atom_id res chain seq x y z
N MET A 1 8.79 2.42 27.72
CA MET A 1 8.00 3.65 27.99
C MET A 1 8.51 4.87 27.21
N SER A 2 9.77 4.93 26.73
CA SER A 2 10.30 6.06 25.94
C SER A 2 9.75 6.14 24.50
N ASN A 3 9.58 4.99 23.82
CA ASN A 3 9.17 4.95 22.41
C ASN A 3 7.80 5.60 22.14
N ASN A 4 6.86 5.50 23.09
CA ASN A 4 5.50 6.00 22.90
C ASN A 4 5.41 7.53 23.00
N GLN A 5 6.31 8.17 23.76
CA GLN A 5 6.36 9.63 23.87
C GLN A 5 6.99 10.28 22.63
N GLU A 6 7.97 9.63 22.02
CA GLU A 6 8.64 10.09 20.80
C GLU A 6 7.74 9.92 19.55
N VAL A 7 6.99 8.82 19.49
CA VAL A 7 5.93 8.62 18.49
C VAL A 7 4.82 9.67 18.64
N LEU A 8 4.40 9.97 19.88
CA LEU A 8 3.38 10.97 20.15
C LEU A 8 3.84 12.41 19.85
N SER A 9 5.12 12.74 20.03
CA SER A 9 5.67 14.05 19.67
C SER A 9 5.78 14.21 18.15
N ARG A 10 6.26 13.19 17.43
CA ARG A 10 6.25 13.18 15.96
C ARG A 10 4.82 13.22 15.40
N PHE A 11 3.89 12.52 16.03
CA PHE A 11 2.46 12.57 15.69
C PHE A 11 1.93 13.99 15.78
N LYS A 12 2.24 14.71 16.88
CA LYS A 12 1.84 16.11 17.02
C LYS A 12 2.46 16.99 15.94
N GLU A 13 3.75 16.85 15.66
CA GLU A 13 4.43 17.68 14.65
C GLU A 13 3.90 17.46 13.23
N LEU A 14 3.51 16.23 12.86
CA LEU A 14 3.03 15.90 11.52
C LEU A 14 1.54 16.23 11.29
N VAL A 15 0.77 16.37 12.36
CA VAL A 15 -0.70 16.52 12.29
C VAL A 15 -1.19 17.93 12.65
N VAL A 16 -0.32 18.79 13.22
CA VAL A 16 -0.70 20.18 13.61
C VAL A 16 -1.34 20.98 12.49
N ASP A 17 -0.95 20.75 11.24
CA ASP A 17 -1.49 21.48 10.07
C ASP A 17 -2.62 20.73 9.35
N ILE A 18 -3.01 19.54 9.80
CA ILE A 18 -4.06 18.74 9.17
C ILE A 18 -5.41 19.02 9.84
N PRO A 19 -6.44 19.45 9.09
CA PRO A 19 -7.76 19.68 9.66
C PRO A 19 -8.37 18.40 10.25
N LEU A 20 -9.08 18.53 11.38
CA LEU A 20 -9.68 17.41 12.11
C LEU A 20 -10.54 16.49 11.23
N GLU A 21 -11.25 17.06 10.27
CA GLU A 21 -12.06 16.32 9.29
C GLU A 21 -11.26 15.21 8.58
N TYR A 22 -9.98 15.43 8.26
CA TYR A 22 -9.12 14.44 7.61
C TYR A 22 -8.66 13.33 8.55
N LEU A 23 -8.54 13.61 9.85
CA LEU A 23 -8.28 12.59 10.86
C LEU A 23 -9.48 11.64 10.99
N GLU A 24 -10.70 12.19 10.95
CA GLU A 24 -11.93 11.41 10.97
C GLU A 24 -12.13 10.59 9.69
N ILE A 25 -11.80 11.16 8.52
CA ILE A 25 -11.78 10.42 7.24
C ILE A 25 -10.79 9.25 7.32
N GLY A 26 -9.58 9.51 7.81
CA GLY A 26 -8.55 8.49 7.95
C GLY A 26 -8.97 7.35 8.86
N GLU A 27 -9.60 7.63 10.00
CA GLU A 27 -10.06 6.59 10.93
C GLU A 27 -11.16 5.72 10.29
N GLU A 28 -12.13 6.34 9.61
CA GLU A 28 -13.21 5.61 8.93
C GLU A 28 -12.67 4.67 7.84
N ILE A 29 -11.66 5.11 7.09
CA ILE A 29 -11.00 4.29 6.07
C ILE A 29 -10.20 3.15 6.71
N MET A 30 -9.49 3.42 7.81
CA MET A 30 -8.72 2.39 8.53
C MET A 30 -9.63 1.34 9.16
N ASP A 31 -10.78 1.73 9.69
CA ASP A 31 -11.78 0.80 10.21
C ASP A 31 -12.37 -0.08 9.11
N GLU A 32 -12.73 0.50 7.95
CA GLU A 32 -13.17 -0.28 6.79
C GLU A 32 -12.10 -1.30 6.35
N ALA A 33 -10.82 -0.90 6.37
CA ALA A 33 -9.72 -1.78 6.03
C ALA A 33 -9.54 -2.93 7.05
N ARG A 34 -9.56 -2.62 8.35
CA ARG A 34 -9.49 -3.61 9.44
C ARG A 34 -10.64 -4.62 9.35
N LEU A 35 -11.86 -4.14 9.13
CA LEU A 35 -13.06 -4.96 9.01
C LEU A 35 -13.02 -5.86 7.77
N SER A 36 -12.62 -5.31 6.62
CA SER A 36 -12.58 -6.05 5.35
C SER A 36 -11.48 -7.12 5.32
N LEU A 37 -10.31 -6.83 5.90
CA LEU A 37 -9.13 -7.70 5.81
C LEU A 37 -9.03 -8.69 6.99
N GLY A 38 -9.75 -8.45 8.09
CA GLY A 38 -9.70 -9.28 9.29
C GLY A 38 -8.30 -9.31 9.95
N LYS A 39 -7.47 -8.31 9.70
CA LYS A 39 -6.09 -8.20 10.20
C LYS A 39 -5.87 -6.89 10.93
N ALA A 40 -4.97 -6.91 11.91
CA ALA A 40 -4.45 -5.69 12.50
C ALA A 40 -3.60 -4.93 11.47
N LEU A 41 -3.77 -3.62 11.40
CA LEU A 41 -2.93 -2.71 10.62
C LEU A 41 -2.03 -1.94 11.59
N ASN A 42 -0.79 -1.69 11.20
CA ASN A 42 0.14 -0.91 12.01
C ASN A 42 -0.37 0.54 12.19
N ASP A 43 -0.37 1.03 13.44
CA ASP A 43 -0.79 2.41 13.77
C ASP A 43 0.07 3.47 13.06
N ASN A 44 1.30 3.12 12.66
CA ASN A 44 2.15 4.00 11.84
C ASN A 44 1.55 4.30 10.45
N ILE A 45 0.69 3.42 9.91
CA ILE A 45 0.00 3.69 8.63
C ILE A 45 -0.93 4.88 8.78
N TYR A 46 -1.61 5.02 9.92
CA TYR A 46 -2.67 6.01 10.13
C TYR A 46 -2.18 7.41 9.76
N ILE A 47 -1.02 7.81 10.29
CA ILE A 47 -0.43 9.13 10.02
C ILE A 47 -0.14 9.30 8.52
N SER A 48 0.52 8.30 7.92
CA SER A 48 0.88 8.35 6.50
C SER A 48 -0.35 8.41 5.59
N MET A 49 -1.42 7.70 5.97
CA MET A 49 -2.68 7.62 5.24
C MET A 49 -3.42 8.96 5.33
N VAL A 50 -3.58 9.51 6.53
CA VAL A 50 -4.22 10.81 6.73
C VAL A 50 -3.47 11.90 5.96
N ASN A 51 -2.14 11.93 6.05
CA ASN A 51 -1.34 12.89 5.30
C ASN A 51 -1.51 12.73 3.78
N HIS A 52 -1.52 11.49 3.29
CA HIS A 52 -1.77 11.21 1.88
C HIS A 52 -3.15 11.68 1.42
N ILE A 53 -4.21 11.39 2.18
CA ILE A 53 -5.57 11.82 1.86
C ILE A 53 -5.66 13.35 1.84
N TYR A 54 -5.14 14.01 2.86
CA TYR A 54 -5.14 15.48 2.95
C TYR A 54 -4.46 16.09 1.73
N THR A 55 -3.24 15.65 1.43
CA THR A 55 -2.48 16.17 0.28
C THR A 55 -3.09 15.79 -1.07
N ALA A 56 -3.74 14.62 -1.20
CA ALA A 56 -4.49 14.24 -2.40
C ALA A 56 -5.68 15.17 -2.64
N VAL A 57 -6.46 15.48 -1.61
CA VAL A 57 -7.59 16.40 -1.71
C VAL A 57 -7.14 17.82 -2.01
N VAL A 58 -6.08 18.31 -1.35
CA VAL A 58 -5.50 19.64 -1.65
C VAL A 58 -5.06 19.72 -3.12
N ARG A 59 -4.28 18.73 -3.60
CA ARG A 59 -3.83 18.67 -4.99
C ARG A 59 -4.99 18.63 -5.97
N ALA A 60 -6.02 17.84 -5.70
CA ALA A 60 -7.19 17.74 -6.57
C ALA A 60 -7.99 19.04 -6.65
N LYS A 61 -8.06 19.83 -5.56
CA LYS A 61 -8.68 21.17 -5.58
C LYS A 61 -7.90 22.18 -6.44
N ASP A 62 -6.60 21.95 -6.60
CA ASP A 62 -5.72 22.73 -7.48
C ASP A 62 -5.63 22.12 -8.90
N ASP A 63 -6.52 21.18 -9.26
CA ASP A 63 -6.52 20.45 -10.54
C ASP A 63 -5.23 19.64 -10.83
N ILE A 64 -4.47 19.32 -9.79
CA ILE A 64 -3.25 18.50 -9.89
C ILE A 64 -3.60 17.03 -9.67
N LEU A 65 -3.53 16.24 -10.75
CA LEU A 65 -3.78 14.80 -10.71
C LEU A 65 -2.46 14.02 -10.76
N VAL A 66 -2.30 13.06 -9.86
CA VAL A 66 -1.11 12.19 -9.81
C VAL A 66 -1.43 10.82 -10.38
N LYS A 67 -0.54 10.31 -11.22
CA LYS A 67 -0.66 8.98 -11.83
C LYS A 67 0.03 7.92 -11.00
N ASN A 68 -0.64 6.79 -10.84
CA ASN A 68 -0.10 5.61 -10.19
C ASN A 68 0.41 4.63 -11.25
N ALA A 69 1.74 4.55 -11.40
CA ALA A 69 2.38 3.67 -12.37
C ALA A 69 2.12 2.18 -12.10
N LEU A 70 1.74 1.81 -10.88
CA LEU A 70 1.43 0.44 -10.45
C LEU A 70 -0.06 0.13 -10.43
N LEU A 71 -0.93 1.04 -10.89
CA LEU A 71 -2.38 0.89 -10.74
C LEU A 71 -2.91 -0.44 -11.25
N TRP A 72 -2.46 -0.86 -12.44
CA TRP A 72 -2.86 -2.13 -13.05
C TRP A 72 -2.42 -3.34 -12.21
N ASP A 73 -1.23 -3.30 -11.64
CA ASP A 73 -0.70 -4.38 -10.80
C ASP A 73 -1.41 -4.48 -9.47
N ILE A 74 -1.70 -3.32 -8.87
CA ILE A 74 -2.45 -3.23 -7.63
C ILE A 74 -3.86 -3.80 -7.82
N GLN A 75 -4.54 -3.40 -8.90
CA GLN A 75 -5.87 -3.92 -9.26
C GLN A 75 -5.90 -5.44 -9.41
N ARG A 76 -4.77 -6.04 -9.80
CA ARG A 76 -4.68 -7.45 -10.16
C ARG A 76 -4.21 -8.33 -9.01
N PHE A 77 -3.17 -7.92 -8.31
CA PHE A 77 -2.50 -8.69 -7.26
C PHE A 77 -2.96 -8.31 -5.85
N TYR A 78 -3.52 -7.11 -5.69
CA TYR A 78 -4.00 -6.55 -4.41
C TYR A 78 -5.47 -6.14 -4.55
N LYS A 79 -6.29 -7.06 -5.10
CA LYS A 79 -7.71 -6.83 -5.43
C LYS A 79 -8.49 -6.31 -4.22
N GLU A 80 -8.31 -6.92 -3.06
CA GLU A 80 -9.04 -6.56 -1.84
C GLU A 80 -8.66 -5.16 -1.35
N GLU A 81 -7.35 -4.88 -1.28
CA GLU A 81 -6.83 -3.57 -0.86
C GLU A 81 -7.24 -2.46 -1.83
N TYR A 82 -7.29 -2.76 -3.13
CA TYR A 82 -7.81 -1.82 -4.13
C TYR A 82 -9.30 -1.55 -3.99
N GLN A 83 -10.13 -2.57 -3.69
CA GLN A 83 -11.56 -2.34 -3.43
C GLN A 83 -11.77 -1.48 -2.18
N ILE A 84 -10.95 -1.66 -1.14
CA ILE A 84 -10.98 -0.79 0.04
C ILE A 84 -10.57 0.64 -0.36
N GLY A 85 -9.52 0.80 -1.18
CA GLY A 85 -9.12 2.10 -1.72
C GLY A 85 -10.24 2.78 -2.51
N LYS A 86 -11.02 2.03 -3.30
CA LYS A 86 -12.20 2.57 -4.00
C LYS A 86 -13.31 3.02 -3.04
N LYS A 87 -13.60 2.24 -1.99
CA LYS A 87 -14.56 2.64 -0.95
C LYS A 87 -14.09 3.91 -0.24
N ALA A 88 -12.79 4.01 0.02
CA ALA A 88 -12.16 5.19 0.61
C ALA A 88 -12.38 6.44 -0.25
N LEU A 89 -12.28 6.35 -1.58
CA LEU A 89 -12.60 7.49 -2.47
C LEU A 89 -14.05 7.97 -2.27
N GLY A 90 -15.00 7.05 -2.09
CA GLY A 90 -16.40 7.41 -1.80
C GLY A 90 -16.58 8.09 -0.44
N ILE A 91 -15.83 7.65 0.59
CA ILE A 91 -15.82 8.32 1.91
C ILE A 91 -15.27 9.74 1.78
N ILE A 92 -14.15 9.90 1.05
CA ILE A 92 -13.51 11.20 0.82
C ILE A 92 -14.44 12.14 0.05
N GLU A 93 -15.07 11.66 -1.03
CA GLU A 93 -16.02 12.46 -1.82
C GLU A 93 -17.20 12.90 -0.96
N LYS A 94 -17.78 11.99 -0.15
CA LYS A 94 -18.91 12.29 0.72
C LYS A 94 -18.61 13.37 1.76
N LYS A 95 -17.40 13.40 2.33
CA LYS A 95 -17.02 14.35 3.38
C LYS A 95 -16.50 15.67 2.82
N THR A 96 -15.64 15.59 1.80
CA THR A 96 -14.92 16.77 1.28
C THR A 96 -15.57 17.40 0.04
N GLY A 97 -16.49 16.68 -0.63
CA GLY A 97 -17.06 17.06 -1.92
C GLY A 97 -16.11 16.92 -3.11
N VAL A 98 -14.90 16.36 -2.91
CA VAL A 98 -13.88 16.24 -3.96
C VAL A 98 -13.85 14.83 -4.52
N LEU A 99 -14.01 14.72 -5.84
CA LEU A 99 -13.87 13.46 -6.56
C LEU A 99 -12.40 13.20 -6.89
N LEU A 100 -11.81 12.20 -6.25
CA LEU A 100 -10.44 11.76 -6.53
C LEU A 100 -10.41 10.71 -7.66
N PRO A 101 -9.33 10.67 -8.48
CA PRO A 101 -9.18 9.68 -9.54
C PRO A 101 -8.90 8.29 -8.97
N ASN A 102 -9.17 7.24 -9.77
CA ASN A 102 -8.85 5.85 -9.41
C ASN A 102 -7.36 5.61 -9.08
N ASP A 103 -6.46 6.46 -9.59
CA ASP A 103 -5.05 6.46 -9.23
C ASP A 103 -4.84 6.58 -7.69
N GLU A 104 -5.66 7.38 -7.01
CA GLU A 104 -5.62 7.55 -5.55
C GLU A 104 -6.14 6.31 -4.80
N ALA A 105 -7.10 5.57 -5.37
CA ALA A 105 -7.47 4.26 -4.81
C ALA A 105 -6.28 3.29 -4.84
N GLY A 106 -5.43 3.37 -5.88
CA GLY A 106 -4.18 2.62 -5.95
C GLY A 106 -3.19 3.03 -4.86
N PHE A 107 -3.03 4.33 -4.59
CA PHE A 107 -2.13 4.79 -3.52
C PHE A 107 -2.63 4.40 -2.12
N ILE A 108 -3.94 4.53 -1.86
CA ILE A 108 -4.55 4.07 -0.60
C ILE A 108 -4.33 2.56 -0.42
N ALA A 109 -4.51 1.77 -1.48
CA ALA A 109 -4.23 0.34 -1.44
C ALA A 109 -2.77 0.05 -1.07
N LEU A 110 -1.81 0.80 -1.63
CA LEU A 110 -0.39 0.66 -1.25
C LEU A 110 -0.15 0.97 0.22
N HIS A 111 -0.76 2.02 0.78
CA HIS A 111 -0.65 2.33 2.20
C HIS A 111 -1.18 1.19 3.08
N ILE A 112 -2.30 0.57 2.69
CA ILE A 112 -2.88 -0.59 3.39
C ILE A 112 -1.92 -1.76 3.34
N VAL A 113 -1.40 -2.10 2.16
CA VAL A 113 -0.48 -3.23 2.00
C VAL A 113 0.79 -3.01 2.82
N ASN A 114 1.38 -1.81 2.77
CA ASN A 114 2.63 -1.52 3.47
C ASN A 114 2.55 -1.83 4.95
N GLY A 115 1.48 -1.42 5.66
CA GLY A 115 1.40 -1.76 7.09
C GLY A 115 0.61 -3.01 7.43
N GLN A 116 0.23 -3.84 6.44
CA GLN A 116 0.10 -5.28 6.68
C GLN A 116 1.48 -5.97 6.74
N LEU A 117 2.47 -5.43 6.03
CA LEU A 117 3.77 -6.08 5.80
C LEU A 117 4.92 -5.46 6.61
N ASP A 118 4.74 -4.26 7.16
CA ASP A 118 5.84 -3.42 7.69
C ASP A 118 6.94 -3.17 6.62
N GLU A 119 6.54 -3.14 5.34
CA GLU A 119 7.42 -3.01 4.17
C GLU A 119 7.34 -1.60 3.54
N ASP A 120 8.39 -1.21 2.82
CA ASP A 120 8.47 0.08 2.12
C ASP A 120 7.83 0.01 0.72
N VAL A 121 7.33 1.15 0.21
CA VAL A 121 6.76 1.25 -1.16
C VAL A 121 7.73 0.76 -2.25
N HIS A 122 9.03 0.90 -2.04
CA HIS A 122 10.05 0.39 -2.98
C HIS A 122 9.99 -1.13 -3.11
N ASP A 123 9.76 -1.83 -1.99
CA ASP A 123 9.65 -3.29 -1.96
C ASP A 123 8.44 -3.75 -2.74
N MET A 124 7.34 -3.01 -2.62
CA MET A 124 6.10 -3.29 -3.33
C MET A 124 6.28 -3.29 -4.84
N TYR A 125 7.05 -2.33 -5.39
CA TYR A 125 7.39 -2.31 -6.81
C TYR A 125 8.22 -3.53 -7.22
N GLU A 126 9.24 -3.89 -6.43
CA GLU A 126 10.03 -5.09 -6.71
C GLU A 126 9.19 -6.37 -6.62
N ILE A 127 8.32 -6.46 -5.62
CA ILE A 127 7.41 -7.60 -5.40
C ILE A 127 6.48 -7.77 -6.59
N THR A 128 5.75 -6.72 -7.00
CA THR A 128 4.84 -6.81 -8.15
C THR A 128 5.59 -7.15 -9.44
N LYS A 129 6.78 -6.59 -9.64
CA LYS A 129 7.63 -6.90 -10.79
C LYS A 129 8.02 -8.38 -10.83
N ILE A 130 8.48 -8.93 -9.71
CA ILE A 130 8.83 -10.36 -9.60
C ILE A 130 7.60 -11.23 -9.89
N MET A 131 6.44 -10.86 -9.34
CA MET A 131 5.19 -11.57 -9.58
C MET A 131 4.81 -11.57 -11.07
N GLN A 132 4.85 -10.41 -11.73
CA GLN A 132 4.59 -10.31 -13.17
C GLN A 132 5.57 -11.16 -14.00
N GLU A 133 6.87 -11.09 -13.71
CA GLU A 133 7.90 -11.81 -14.46
C GLU A 133 7.69 -13.33 -14.36
N ILE A 134 7.43 -13.84 -13.16
CA ILE A 134 7.19 -15.27 -12.95
C ILE A 134 5.89 -15.71 -13.60
N GLU A 135 4.82 -14.94 -13.44
CA GLU A 135 3.56 -15.25 -14.09
C GLU A 135 3.70 -15.29 -15.61
N ASN A 136 4.41 -14.33 -16.20
CA ASN A 136 4.70 -14.30 -17.64
C ASN A 136 5.50 -15.54 -18.08
N ILE A 137 6.51 -15.96 -17.30
CA ILE A 137 7.25 -17.20 -17.58
C ILE A 137 6.29 -18.40 -17.64
N VAL A 138 5.37 -18.53 -16.67
CA VAL A 138 4.38 -19.62 -16.65
C VAL A 138 3.44 -19.51 -17.86
N ARG A 139 2.91 -18.32 -18.15
CA ARG A 139 2.05 -18.04 -19.30
C ARG A 139 2.69 -18.50 -20.61
N TYR A 140 3.91 -18.05 -20.88
CA TYR A 140 4.62 -18.35 -22.12
C TYR A 140 5.09 -19.81 -22.21
N ARG A 141 5.56 -20.39 -21.09
CA ARG A 141 6.05 -21.78 -21.07
C ARG A 141 4.94 -22.78 -21.34
N PHE A 142 3.77 -22.56 -20.76
CA PHE A 142 2.63 -23.49 -20.86
C PHE A 142 1.62 -23.09 -21.93
N LYS A 143 1.76 -21.90 -22.53
CA LYS A 143 0.84 -21.35 -23.55
C LYS A 143 -0.61 -21.30 -23.05
N ILE A 144 -0.78 -20.88 -21.80
CA ILE A 144 -2.07 -20.74 -21.15
C ILE A 144 -2.38 -19.27 -20.94
N GLU A 145 -3.65 -18.93 -20.84
CA GLU A 145 -4.12 -17.66 -20.28
C GLU A 145 -4.68 -17.91 -18.89
N PHE A 146 -4.40 -17.02 -17.95
CA PHE A 146 -4.92 -17.15 -16.58
C PHE A 146 -6.35 -16.64 -16.50
N ASN A 147 -7.24 -17.44 -15.90
CA ASN A 147 -8.54 -16.94 -15.45
C ASN A 147 -8.37 -16.27 -14.08
N GLU A 148 -8.33 -14.94 -14.08
CA GLU A 148 -8.06 -14.13 -12.88
C GLU A 148 -9.18 -14.14 -11.84
N GLU A 149 -10.34 -14.67 -12.21
CA GLU A 149 -11.51 -14.85 -11.34
C GLU A 149 -11.52 -16.26 -10.70
N SER A 150 -10.58 -17.13 -11.07
CA SER A 150 -10.54 -18.51 -10.56
C SER A 150 -9.84 -18.60 -9.20
N ALA A 151 -10.32 -19.50 -8.34
CA ALA A 151 -9.68 -19.82 -7.05
C ALA A 151 -8.24 -20.35 -7.23
N TYR A 152 -7.96 -21.04 -8.34
CA TYR A 152 -6.61 -21.52 -8.67
C TYR A 152 -5.63 -20.37 -8.93
N TYR A 153 -6.07 -19.36 -9.68
CA TYR A 153 -5.24 -18.18 -9.91
C TYR A 153 -5.03 -17.39 -8.62
N TYR A 154 -6.07 -17.22 -7.81
CA TYR A 154 -5.96 -16.59 -6.49
C TYR A 154 -4.92 -17.29 -5.61
N CYS A 155 -4.97 -18.62 -5.52
CA CYS A 155 -3.99 -19.42 -4.77
C CYS A 155 -2.57 -19.24 -5.34
N PHE A 156 -2.43 -19.29 -6.66
CA PHE A 156 -1.14 -19.10 -7.33
C PHE A 156 -0.52 -17.74 -7.02
N ILE A 157 -1.27 -16.65 -7.19
CA ILE A 157 -0.82 -15.29 -6.91
C ILE A 157 -0.51 -15.10 -5.42
N THR A 158 -1.30 -15.69 -4.53
CA THR A 158 -1.04 -15.64 -3.08
C THR A 158 0.32 -16.26 -2.74
N HIS A 159 0.60 -17.47 -3.25
CA HIS A 159 1.90 -18.11 -3.04
C HIS A 159 3.05 -17.34 -3.70
N LEU A 160 2.80 -16.76 -4.87
CA LEU A 160 3.78 -15.97 -5.59
C LEU A 160 4.13 -14.67 -4.85
N LYS A 161 3.13 -13.99 -4.27
CA LYS A 161 3.30 -12.82 -3.40
C LYS A 161 4.20 -13.16 -2.21
N PHE A 162 3.89 -14.22 -1.47
CA PHE A 162 4.73 -14.66 -0.34
C PHE A 162 6.14 -15.11 -0.76
N PHE A 163 6.30 -15.63 -1.97
CA PHE A 163 7.61 -15.94 -2.51
C PHE A 163 8.42 -14.67 -2.81
N ALA A 164 7.82 -13.72 -3.52
CA ALA A 164 8.46 -12.46 -3.90
C ALA A 164 8.86 -11.63 -2.67
N GLN A 165 7.97 -11.53 -1.66
CA GLN A 165 8.25 -10.88 -0.38
C GLN A 165 9.51 -11.44 0.29
N ARG A 166 9.55 -12.77 0.50
CA ARG A 166 10.72 -13.44 1.10
C ARG A 166 12.00 -13.24 0.30
N LEU A 167 11.90 -13.16 -1.03
CA LEU A 167 13.04 -12.93 -1.90
C LEU A 167 13.60 -11.52 -1.74
N VAL A 168 12.73 -10.50 -1.67
CA VAL A 168 13.13 -9.10 -1.44
C VAL A 168 13.72 -8.92 -0.05
N GLU A 169 13.10 -9.48 0.98
CA GLU A 169 13.61 -9.46 2.36
C GLU A 169 15.01 -10.11 2.45
N TYR A 170 15.21 -11.25 1.76
CA TYR A 170 16.51 -11.91 1.69
C TYR A 170 17.58 -11.04 1.03
N LYS A 171 17.25 -10.34 -0.08
CA LYS A 171 18.18 -9.41 -0.74
C LYS A 171 18.61 -8.29 0.19
N LYS A 172 17.67 -7.68 0.92
CA LYS A 172 17.96 -6.63 1.92
C LYS A 172 18.91 -7.12 3.01
N THR A 173 18.61 -8.28 3.59
CA THR A 173 19.42 -8.87 4.66
C THR A 173 20.86 -9.15 4.20
N LYS A 174 21.02 -9.65 2.97
CA LYS A 174 22.34 -9.92 2.39
C LYS A 174 23.12 -8.64 2.11
N GLN A 175 22.46 -7.58 1.62
CA GLN A 175 23.06 -6.28 1.37
C GLN A 175 23.50 -5.58 2.67
N ALA A 176 22.66 -5.60 3.70
CA ALA A 176 22.98 -5.05 5.01
C ALA A 176 24.22 -5.72 5.63
N ARG A 177 24.32 -7.06 5.54
CA ARG A 177 25.51 -7.79 5.99
C ARG A 177 26.76 -7.36 5.22
N ARG A 178 26.66 -7.19 3.90
CA ARG A 178 27.80 -6.78 3.06
C ARG A 178 28.31 -5.37 3.44
N CYS A 179 27.42 -4.39 3.58
CA CYS A 179 27.80 -3.04 4.02
C CYS A 179 28.43 -3.04 5.42
N PHE A 180 27.94 -3.89 6.34
CA PHE A 180 28.52 -4.00 7.68
C PHE A 180 29.98 -4.50 7.66
N PHE A 181 30.32 -5.43 6.76
CA PHE A 181 31.69 -5.90 6.61
C PHE A 181 32.59 -4.89 5.87
N GLU A 182 32.05 -4.13 4.90
CA GLU A 182 32.82 -3.11 4.16
C GLU A 182 33.07 -1.83 5.00
N SER A 183 32.19 -1.48 5.94
CA SER A 183 32.39 -0.31 6.82
C SER A 183 33.25 -0.58 8.06
N ASN A 184 33.54 -1.85 8.37
CA ASN A 184 34.36 -2.27 9.53
C ASN A 184 35.66 -3.00 9.11
N ALA A 185 36.07 -2.83 7.85
CA ALA A 185 37.35 -3.26 7.29
C ALA A 185 38.22 -2.04 7.00
#